data_AF-A0A6V7VIH0-F1
#
_entry.id   AF-A0A6V7VIH0-F1
#
_cell.length_a   1.000
_cell.length_b   1.000
_cell.length_c   1.000
_cell.angle_alpha   90.00
_cell.angle_beta   90.00
_cell.angle_gamma   90.00
#
_symmetry.space_group_name_H-M   'P 1'
#
loop_
_entity.id
_entity.type
_entity.pdbx_description
1 polymer ?
#
loop_
_entity_poly.entity_id
_entity_poly.type
_entity_poly.pdbx_seq_one_letter_code
_entity_poly.pdbx_strand_id
1 'polypeptide(L)' 'MNSLPIETKLDIFKFLNFTQLFTFKQTNYYYRNLINKYAVELARMKFTKLSLIDANIINRELNR' A
#
# COMPACT_ATOMS: atom_id res chain seq x y z
N MET A 1 4.86 14.83 -11.65
CA MET A 1 3.60 14.17 -12.05
C MET A 1 2.40 15.12 -12.10
N ASN A 2 2.39 16.30 -11.45
CA ASN A 2 1.16 17.11 -11.30
C ASN A 2 0.47 17.47 -12.63
N SER A 3 1.25 17.80 -13.67
CA SER A 3 0.79 18.12 -15.01
C SER A 3 0.34 16.93 -15.86
N LEU A 4 0.55 15.69 -15.40
CA LEU A 4 0.19 14.50 -16.18
C LEU A 4 -1.32 14.22 -16.10
N PRO A 5 -1.91 13.64 -17.15
CA PRO A 5 -3.25 13.05 -17.11
C PRO A 5 -3.39 12.01 -15.99
N ILE A 6 -4.62 11.75 -15.57
CA ILE A 6 -4.91 10.80 -14.49
C ILE A 6 -4.49 9.39 -14.89
N GLU A 7 -4.69 9.02 -16.14
CA GLU A 7 -4.40 7.72 -16.72
C GLU A 7 -2.89 7.44 -16.66
N THR A 8 -2.07 8.41 -17.09
CA THR A 8 -0.61 8.32 -17.01
C THR A 8 -0.13 8.21 -15.56
N LYS A 9 -0.79 8.91 -14.63
CA LYS A 9 -0.47 8.80 -13.20
C LYS A 9 -0.76 7.39 -12.67
N LEU A 10 -1.91 6.82 -13.05
CA LEU A 10 -2.27 5.46 -12.66
C LEU A 10 -1.33 4.42 -13.27
N ASP A 11 -0.92 4.57 -14.52
CA ASP A 11 0.05 3.66 -15.15
C ASP A 11 1.39 3.69 -14.44
N ILE A 12 1.87 4.86 -14.01
CA ILE A 12 3.08 4.95 -13.17
C ILE A 12 2.88 4.20 -11.84
N PHE A 13 1.75 4.40 -11.17
CA PHE A 13 1.45 3.70 -9.91
C PHE A 13 1.35 2.18 -10.09
N LYS A 14 0.88 1.71 -11.25
CA LYS A 14 0.90 0.29 -11.61
C LYS A 14 2.31 -0.25 -11.76
N PHE A 15 3.40 0.52 -11.80
CA PHE A 15 4.75 -0.06 -11.76
C PHE A 15 5.30 -0.23 -10.34
N LEU A 16 4.71 0.42 -9.34
CA LEU A 16 5.15 0.33 -7.95
C LEU A 16 4.74 -0.99 -7.30
N ASN A 17 5.59 -1.53 -6.41
CA ASN A 17 5.18 -2.61 -5.52
C ASN A 17 4.33 -2.08 -4.35
N PHE A 18 3.72 -2.98 -3.57
CA PHE A 18 2.85 -2.58 -2.45
C PHE A 18 3.56 -1.64 -1.46
N THR A 19 4.77 -1.98 -1.03
CA THR A 19 5.54 -1.17 -0.08
C THR A 19 5.82 0.22 -0.63
N GLN A 20 6.26 0.32 -1.89
CA GLN A 20 6.52 1.60 -2.54
C GLN A 20 5.26 2.45 -2.68
N LEU A 21 4.15 1.84 -3.12
CA LEU A 21 2.87 2.53 -3.28
C LEU A 21 2.30 2.98 -1.93
N PHE A 22 2.42 2.13 -0.90
CA PHE A 22 1.97 2.42 0.46
C PHE A 22 2.77 3.55 1.10
N THR A 23 4.10 3.51 1.00
CA THR A 23 4.98 4.60 1.46
C THR A 23 4.68 5.89 0.71
N PHE A 24 4.51 5.85 -0.61
CA PHE A 24 4.18 7.03 -1.41
C PHE A 24 2.82 7.63 -1.02
N LYS A 25 1.82 6.80 -0.73
CA LYS A 25 0.52 7.23 -0.20
C LYS A 25 0.63 7.91 1.17
N GLN A 26 1.52 7.45 2.05
CA GLN A 26 1.71 8.04 3.37
C GLN A 26 2.44 9.38 3.32
N THR A 27 3.46 9.49 2.46
CA THR A 27 4.31 10.69 2.38
C THR A 27 3.74 11.76 1.47
N ASN A 28 2.86 11.40 0.52
CA ASN A 28 2.34 12.32 -0.48
C ASN A 28 0.80 12.46 -0.42
N TYR A 29 0.34 13.38 0.42
CA TYR A 29 -1.09 13.65 0.63
C TYR A 29 -1.83 14.04 -0.64
N TYR A 30 -1.16 14.71 -1.59
CA TYR A 30 -1.76 15.11 -2.86
C TYR A 30 -2.25 13.89 -3.66
N TYR A 31 -1.46 12.81 -3.68
CA TYR A 31 -1.80 11.59 -4.41
C TYR A 31 -2.59 10.58 -3.58
N ARG A 32 -2.69 10.76 -2.26
CA ARG A 32 -3.42 9.86 -1.35
C ARG A 32 -4.86 9.62 -1.81
N ASN A 33 -5.58 10.67 -2.20
CA ASN A 33 -6.97 10.56 -2.63
C ASN A 33 -7.10 9.78 -3.94
N LEU A 34 -6.18 10.02 -4.89
CA LEU A 34 -6.13 9.29 -6.15
C LEU A 34 -5.84 7.80 -5.93
N ILE A 35 -4.85 7.48 -5.10
CA ILE A 35 -4.49 6.09 -4.77
C ILE A 35 -5.63 5.38 -4.04
N ASN A 36 -6.34 6.06 -3.14
CA ASN A 36 -7.51 5.50 -2.47
C ASN A 36 -8.66 5.21 -3.42
N LYS A 37 -8.95 6.14 -4.35
CA LYS A 37 -10.01 5.99 -5.34
C LYS A 37 -9.80 4.76 -6.22
N TYR A 38 -8.56 4.51 -6.61
CA TYR A 38 -8.17 3.39 -7.48
C TYR A 38 -7.52 2.23 -6.70
N ALA A 39 -7.79 2.11 -5.39
CA ALA A 39 -7.12 1.14 -4.54
C ALA A 39 -7.30 -0.30 -5.02
N VAL A 40 -8.48 -0.66 -5.55
CA VAL A 40 -8.77 -2.00 -6.07
C VAL A 40 -7.94 -2.32 -7.31
N GLU A 41 -7.77 -1.36 -8.21
CA GLU A 41 -7.00 -1.52 -9.45
C GLU A 41 -5.49 -1.50 -9.19
N LEU A 42 -5.05 -0.75 -8.17
CA LEU A 42 -3.66 -0.65 -7.74
C LEU A 42 -3.27 -1.72 -6.72
N ALA A 43 -4.24 -2.47 -6.17
CA ALA A 43 -4.00 -3.52 -5.18
C ALA A 43 -3.31 -4.72 -5.80
N ARG A 44 -1.97 -4.70 -5.77
CA ARG A 44 -1.11 -5.81 -6.21
C ARG A 44 -0.95 -6.92 -5.17
N MET A 45 -1.43 -6.72 -3.95
CA MET A 45 -1.26 -7.67 -2.86
C MET A 45 -2.59 -8.34 -2.53
N LYS A 46 -2.78 -9.57 -3.04
CA LYS A 46 -3.79 -10.48 -2.49
C LYS A 46 -3.29 -10.88 -1.11
N PHE A 47 -3.91 -10.35 -0.06
CA PHE A 47 -3.73 -10.90 1.29
C PHE A 47 -4.34 -12.31 1.29
N THR A 48 -3.49 -13.33 1.32
CA THR A 48 -3.94 -14.73 1.46
C THR A 48 -4.36 -15.05 2.89
N LYS A 49 -3.84 -14.29 3.86
CA LYS A 49 -4.16 -14.44 5.28
C LYS A 49 -3.96 -13.14 6.03
N LEU A 50 -4.93 -12.78 6.85
CA LEU A 50 -4.85 -11.75 7.88
C LEU A 50 -5.11 -12.47 9.21
N SER A 51 -4.14 -12.47 10.11
CA SER A 51 -4.31 -13.06 11.44
C SER A 51 -4.01 -12.02 12.51
N LEU A 52 -4.96 -11.79 13.39
CA LEU A 52 -4.73 -11.09 14.65
C LEU A 52 -4.00 -12.04 15.58
N ILE A 53 -2.77 -11.68 15.95
CA ILE A 53 -1.96 -12.41 16.92
C ILE A 53 -1.88 -11.55 18.17
N ASP A 54 -2.13 -12.16 19.33
CA ASP A 54 -1.92 -11.50 20.63
C ASP A 54 -0.43 -11.19 20.82
N ALA A 55 -0.12 -9.93 21.15
CA ALA A 55 1.24 -9.47 21.38
C ALA A 55 1.98 -10.31 22.46
N ASN A 56 1.25 -10.88 23.42
CA ASN A 56 1.81 -11.76 24.43
C ASN A 56 2.38 -13.06 23.86
N ILE A 57 1.85 -13.54 22.73
CA ILE A 57 2.33 -14.75 22.05
C ILE A 57 3.68 -14.47 21.37
N ILE A 58 3.82 -13.32 20.70
CA ILE A 58 5.08 -12.91 20.03
C ILE A 58 6.21 -12.79 21.05
N ASN A 59 5.94 -12.16 22.20
CA ASN A 59 6.93 -11.98 23.26
C ASN A 59 7.40 -13.31 23.88
N ARG A 60 6.57 -14.36 23.88
CA ARG A 60 6.99 -15.70 24.35
C ARG A 60 7.85 -16.43 23.33
N GLU A 61 7.62 -16.24 22.04
CA GLU A 61 8.40 -16.89 20.98
C GLU A 61 9.78 -16.27 20.80
N LEU A 62 9.92 -14.95 20.98
CA LEU A 62 11.21 -14.25 20.83
C LEU A 62 12.17 -14.47 22.00
N ASN A 63 11.68 -14.88 23.17
CA ASN A 63 12.47 -15.09 24.38
C ASN A 63 12.73 -16.59 24.68
N ARG A 64 12.59 -17.45 23.67
CA ARG A 64 13.01 -18.87 23.70
C ARG A 64 14.35 -19.03 23.02
#